data_AF-A0AAD8HSM9-F1
#
_entry.id   AF-A0AAD8HSM9-F1
#
_cell.length_a   1.000
_cell.length_b   1.000
_cell.length_c   1.000
_cell.angle_alpha   90.00
_cell.angle_beta   90.00
_cell.angle_gamma   90.00
#
_symmetry.space_group_name_H-M   'P 1'
#
loop_
_entity.id
_entity.type
_entity.pdbx_description
1 polymer ?
#
loop_
_entity_poly.entity_id
_entity_poly.type
_entity_poly.pdbx_seq_one_letter_code
_entity_poly.pdbx_strand_id
1 'polypeptide(L)'
;MKADALSKFASSEKENYVGSVYFQVLKTPSINGKLIAPIDIGGFWIDLIKAHLETGWLPNNASEARKLTVRALRALAHKITRLGFYWPNMIANAKDYVKKCERCQKHAHMVRKPPEMLTSVNSPIPFVIWDMDVFGPFLVASAQRKFLIVVIDYFTKWIEAKPLAKIITKQVLQFL
;
A
#
# COMPACT_ATOMS: atom_id res chain seq x y z
N MET A 1 6.89 -13.69 52.23
CA MET A 1 5.62 -14.44 52.28
C MET A 1 4.37 -13.61 51.97
N LYS A 2 4.26 -12.32 52.32
CA LYS A 2 3.02 -11.53 52.09
C LYS A 2 2.67 -11.24 50.61
N ALA A 3 3.67 -11.04 49.74
CA ALA A 3 3.44 -10.78 48.32
C ALA A 3 2.85 -11.99 47.57
N ASP A 4 3.29 -13.20 47.93
CA ASP A 4 2.78 -14.45 47.34
C ASP A 4 1.30 -14.68 47.67
N ALA A 5 0.87 -14.28 48.87
CA ALA A 5 -0.54 -14.35 49.26
C ALA A 5 -1.42 -13.43 48.38
N LEU A 6 -0.98 -12.20 48.11
CA LEU A 6 -1.72 -11.24 47.25
C LEU A 6 -1.88 -11.73 45.81
N SER A 7 -0.85 -12.36 45.25
CA SER A 7 -0.92 -12.91 43.89
C SER A 7 -1.92 -14.06 43.79
N LYS A 8 -2.00 -14.90 44.85
CA LYS A 8 -3.00 -15.96 44.97
C LYS A 8 -4.42 -15.40 45.13
N PHE A 9 -4.60 -14.30 45.88
CA PHE A 9 -5.91 -13.62 46.01
C PHE A 9 -6.45 -13.11 44.66
N ALA A 10 -5.59 -12.52 43.81
CA ALA A 10 -6.02 -11.98 42.51
C ALA A 10 -6.49 -13.05 41.51
N SER A 11 -6.14 -14.32 41.74
CA SER A 11 -6.39 -15.42 40.82
C SER A 11 -7.44 -16.43 41.31
N SER A 12 -7.96 -16.28 42.53
CA SER A 12 -8.86 -17.25 43.17
C SER A 12 -10.25 -16.67 43.42
N GLU A 13 -11.31 -17.42 43.11
CA GLU A 13 -12.71 -17.03 43.33
C GLU A 13 -13.25 -17.40 44.74
N LYS A 14 -12.44 -17.94 45.65
CA LYS A 14 -12.90 -18.40 46.99
C LYS A 14 -12.33 -17.55 48.12
N GLU A 15 -13.20 -17.09 49.04
CA GLU A 15 -12.89 -16.09 50.08
C GLU A 15 -12.29 -16.61 51.40
N ASN A 16 -12.23 -17.92 51.65
CA ASN A 16 -11.83 -18.42 52.97
C ASN A 16 -10.34 -18.75 53.06
N TYR A 17 -9.57 -17.86 53.70
CA TYR A 17 -8.16 -18.10 54.00
C TYR A 17 -7.81 -17.87 55.47
N VAL A 18 -6.99 -18.76 56.01
CA VAL A 18 -6.43 -18.72 57.36
C VAL A 18 -5.26 -17.74 57.37
N GLY A 19 -5.50 -16.54 57.90
CA GLY A 19 -4.48 -15.51 58.09
C GLY A 19 -5.06 -14.09 58.00
N SER A 20 -4.61 -13.19 58.88
CA SER A 20 -5.12 -11.82 58.99
C SER A 20 -4.45 -10.89 57.96
N VAL A 21 -4.86 -10.97 56.69
CA VAL A 21 -4.56 -9.96 55.67
C VAL A 21 -5.81 -9.11 55.48
N TYR A 22 -5.81 -7.91 56.05
CA TYR A 22 -6.87 -6.92 55.81
C TYR A 22 -6.62 -6.24 54.46
N PHE A 23 -7.62 -6.28 53.58
CA PHE A 23 -7.61 -5.54 52.32
C PHE A 23 -8.95 -4.80 52.14
N GLN A 24 -8.91 -3.67 51.46
CA GLN A 24 -10.09 -2.89 51.14
C GLN A 24 -10.24 -2.81 49.63
N VAL A 25 -11.38 -3.28 49.10
CA VAL A 25 -11.71 -3.13 47.68
C VAL A 25 -12.29 -1.74 47.48
N LEU A 26 -11.55 -0.90 46.76
CA LEU A 26 -12.04 0.41 46.35
C LEU A 26 -12.99 0.24 45.14
N LYS A 27 -14.25 0.63 45.30
CA LYS A 27 -15.27 0.57 44.22
C LYS A 27 -15.07 1.66 43.16
N THR A 28 -14.36 2.73 43.51
CA THR A 28 -14.06 3.87 42.65
C THR A 28 -12.55 4.13 42.65
N PRO A 29 -11.95 4.46 41.50
CA PRO A 29 -10.51 4.68 41.42
C PRO A 29 -10.08 5.84 42.32
N SER A 30 -9.04 5.64 43.14
CA SER A 30 -8.51 6.64 44.08
C SER A 30 -7.60 7.69 43.43
N ILE A 31 -7.27 7.51 42.15
CA ILE A 31 -6.42 8.39 41.38
C ILE A 31 -7.31 9.01 40.30
N ASN A 32 -7.38 10.34 40.25
CA ASN A 32 -7.84 11.04 39.08
C ASN A 32 -6.80 10.80 37.97
N GLY A 33 -7.00 9.73 37.21
CA GLY A 33 -6.08 9.31 36.15
C GLY A 33 -5.98 10.37 35.08
N LYS A 34 -5.01 11.29 35.21
CA LYS A 34 -4.62 12.15 34.10
C LYS A 34 -4.11 11.21 33.01
N LEU A 35 -4.74 11.22 31.84
CA LEU A 35 -4.28 10.46 30.68
C LEU A 35 -2.87 10.93 30.32
N ILE A 36 -1.86 10.13 30.66
CA ILE A 36 -0.47 10.35 30.26
C ILE A 36 -0.28 9.52 29.00
N ALA A 37 -0.10 10.19 27.86
CA ALA A 37 0.01 9.60 26.53
C ALA A 37 -1.24 8.81 26.09
N PRO A 38 -2.34 9.50 25.70
CA PRO A 38 -3.40 8.84 24.95
C PRO A 38 -2.77 8.20 23.72
N ILE A 39 -2.95 6.88 23.56
CA ILE A 39 -2.55 6.19 22.33
C ILE A 39 -3.45 6.75 21.25
N ASP A 40 -2.88 7.55 20.37
CA ASP A 40 -3.56 8.08 19.20
C ASP A 40 -4.14 6.89 18.42
N ILE A 41 -5.46 6.78 18.35
CA ILE A 41 -6.20 5.78 17.56
C ILE A 41 -6.19 6.25 16.09
N GLY A 42 -5.04 6.73 15.62
CA GLY A 42 -4.76 6.87 14.21
C GLY A 42 -4.74 5.47 13.60
N GLY A 43 -5.34 5.33 12.41
CA GLY A 43 -5.62 4.04 11.75
C GLY A 43 -4.50 3.03 11.93
N PHE A 44 -4.75 2.01 12.76
CA PHE A 44 -3.81 0.95 13.04
C PHE A 44 -3.59 0.13 11.77
N TRP A 45 -2.44 -0.55 11.68
CA TRP A 45 -2.09 -1.39 10.54
C TRP A 45 -3.14 -2.47 10.19
N ILE A 46 -4.01 -2.81 11.14
CA ILE A 46 -5.10 -3.80 11.00
C ILE A 46 -6.37 -3.19 10.38
N ASP A 47 -6.57 -1.87 10.46
CA ASP A 47 -7.80 -1.21 9.98
C ASP A 47 -7.90 -1.29 8.46
N LEU A 48 -6.75 -1.19 7.77
CA LEU A 48 -6.66 -1.42 6.34
C LEU A 48 -7.02 -2.87 5.96
N ILE A 49 -6.66 -3.85 6.80
CA ILE A 49 -6.95 -5.27 6.55
C ILE A 49 -8.45 -5.54 6.76
N LYS A 50 -9.06 -4.96 7.81
CA LYS A 50 -10.51 -5.06 8.04
C LYS A 50 -11.30 -4.39 6.92
N ALA A 51 -10.97 -3.13 6.60
CA ALA A 51 -11.61 -2.39 5.52
C ALA A 51 -11.50 -3.13 4.18
N HIS A 52 -10.34 -3.74 3.88
CA HIS A 52 -10.17 -4.55 2.68
C HIS A 52 -11.02 -5.82 2.69
N LEU A 53 -11.12 -6.53 3.83
CA LEU A 53 -11.94 -7.74 3.95
C LEU A 53 -13.45 -7.45 3.91
N GLU A 54 -13.88 -6.29 4.39
CA GLU A 54 -15.31 -5.92 4.49
C GLU A 54 -15.82 -5.17 3.25
N THR A 55 -15.02 -4.22 2.73
CA THR A 55 -15.44 -3.32 1.63
C THR A 55 -14.72 -3.58 0.31
N GLY A 56 -13.63 -4.37 0.32
CA GLY A 56 -12.79 -4.59 -0.85
C GLY A 56 -11.87 -3.41 -1.20
N TRP A 57 -11.81 -2.38 -0.37
CA TRP A 57 -10.98 -1.20 -0.59
C TRP A 57 -9.48 -1.52 -0.62
N LEU A 58 -8.72 -0.81 -1.46
CA LEU A 58 -7.28 -0.96 -1.60
C LEU A 58 -6.62 0.43 -1.73
N PRO A 59 -5.41 0.63 -1.16
CA PRO A 59 -4.66 1.87 -1.31
C PRO A 59 -4.12 2.03 -2.74
N ASN A 60 -4.01 3.28 -3.19
CA ASN A 60 -3.55 3.64 -4.55
C ASN A 60 -2.09 3.20 -4.83
N ASN A 61 -1.28 3.00 -3.78
CA ASN A 61 0.09 2.50 -3.90
C ASN A 61 0.10 0.98 -4.09
N ALA A 62 0.56 0.55 -5.26
CA ALA A 62 0.71 -0.85 -5.66
C ALA A 62 1.47 -1.74 -4.66
N SER A 63 2.57 -1.24 -4.10
CA SER A 63 3.39 -1.99 -3.13
C SER A 63 2.62 -2.22 -1.83
N GLU A 64 1.84 -1.23 -1.42
CA GLU A 64 1.02 -1.29 -0.21
C GLU A 64 -0.21 -2.16 -0.40
N ALA A 65 -0.89 -2.06 -1.55
CA ALA A 65 -2.01 -2.93 -1.91
C ALA A 65 -1.59 -4.41 -1.96
N ARG A 66 -0.41 -4.71 -2.50
CA ARG A 66 0.16 -6.08 -2.49
C ARG A 66 0.48 -6.57 -1.08
N LYS A 67 1.09 -5.73 -0.24
CA LYS A 67 1.35 -6.09 1.16
C LYS A 67 0.04 -6.32 1.92
N LEU A 68 -0.98 -5.51 1.63
CA LEU A 68 -2.29 -5.58 2.26
C LEU A 68 -3.04 -6.87 1.89
N THR A 69 -3.06 -7.24 0.61
CA THR A 69 -3.67 -8.49 0.13
C THR A 69 -3.00 -9.73 0.71
N VAL A 70 -1.65 -9.81 0.71
CA VAL A 70 -0.94 -10.95 1.33
C VAL A 70 -1.21 -11.05 2.84
N ARG A 71 -1.25 -9.90 3.53
CA ARG A 71 -1.60 -9.84 4.95
C ARG A 71 -3.04 -10.26 5.18
N ALA A 72 -3.99 -9.85 4.36
CA ALA A 72 -5.40 -10.23 4.44
C ALA A 72 -5.60 -11.74 4.22
N LEU A 73 -4.88 -12.36 3.28
CA LEU A 73 -4.94 -13.81 3.04
C LEU A 73 -4.40 -14.62 4.22
N ARG A 74 -3.25 -14.22 4.77
CA ARG A 74 -2.71 -14.84 5.98
C ARG A 74 -3.61 -14.58 7.18
N ALA A 75 -4.16 -13.38 7.31
CA ALA A 75 -5.09 -13.02 8.37
C ALA A 75 -6.39 -13.82 8.27
N LEU A 76 -6.92 -14.07 7.07
CA LEU A 76 -8.11 -14.90 6.86
C LEU A 76 -7.84 -16.35 7.30
N ALA A 77 -6.74 -16.95 6.84
CA ALA A 77 -6.33 -18.28 7.27
C ALA A 77 -6.14 -18.34 8.80
N HIS A 78 -5.39 -17.38 9.38
CA HIS A 78 -5.19 -17.30 10.82
C HIS A 78 -6.49 -17.05 11.61
N LYS A 79 -7.43 -16.25 11.09
CA LYS A 79 -8.72 -15.97 11.73
C LYS A 79 -9.59 -17.23 11.76
N ILE A 80 -9.66 -17.95 10.65
CA ILE A 80 -10.36 -19.23 10.55
C ILE A 80 -9.76 -20.25 11.55
N THR A 81 -8.43 -20.33 11.64
CA THR A 81 -7.74 -21.18 12.63
C THR A 81 -8.02 -20.75 14.08
N ARG A 82 -8.05 -19.44 14.38
CA ARG A 82 -8.39 -18.94 15.72
C ARG A 82 -9.86 -19.17 16.11
N LEU A 83 -10.75 -19.27 15.13
CA LEU A 83 -12.14 -19.66 15.34
C LEU A 83 -12.30 -21.18 15.58
N GLY A 84 -11.20 -21.93 15.67
CA GLY A 84 -11.18 -23.37 15.93
C GLY A 84 -11.31 -24.22 14.68
N PHE A 85 -11.41 -23.60 13.50
CA PHE A 85 -11.55 -24.33 12.24
C PHE A 85 -10.17 -24.60 11.63
N TYR A 86 -9.89 -25.88 11.43
CA TYR A 86 -8.67 -26.34 10.77
C TYR A 86 -9.04 -27.41 9.75
N TRP A 87 -8.42 -27.35 8.59
CA TRP A 87 -8.42 -28.46 7.66
C TRP A 87 -7.11 -28.50 6.86
N PRO A 88 -6.68 -29.70 6.43
CA PRO A 88 -5.53 -29.85 5.57
C PRO A 88 -5.70 -29.01 4.30
N ASN A 89 -4.63 -28.29 3.91
CA ASN A 89 -4.60 -27.46 2.71
C ASN A 89 -5.42 -26.15 2.73
N MET A 90 -5.84 -25.65 3.91
CA MET A 90 -6.57 -24.37 4.03
C MET A 90 -5.89 -23.19 3.30
N ILE A 91 -4.55 -23.10 3.34
CA ILE A 91 -3.81 -22.06 2.61
C ILE A 91 -3.93 -22.23 1.09
N ALA A 92 -3.94 -23.48 0.60
CA ALA A 92 -4.15 -23.76 -0.82
C ALA A 92 -5.58 -23.43 -1.24
N ASN A 93 -6.58 -23.77 -0.42
CA ASN A 93 -7.98 -23.42 -0.72
C ASN A 93 -8.23 -21.92 -0.69
N ALA A 94 -7.60 -21.17 0.23
CA ALA A 94 -7.66 -19.71 0.24
C ALA A 94 -7.04 -19.11 -1.03
N LYS A 95 -5.94 -19.68 -1.53
CA LYS A 95 -5.36 -19.28 -2.84
C LYS A 95 -6.31 -19.58 -4.00
N ASP A 96 -6.93 -20.77 -4.04
CA ASP A 96 -7.87 -21.14 -5.09
C ASP A 96 -9.13 -20.27 -5.07
N TYR A 97 -9.62 -19.91 -3.89
CA TYR A 97 -10.74 -18.99 -3.72
C TYR A 97 -10.42 -17.61 -4.31
N VAL A 98 -9.25 -17.07 -4.03
CA VAL A 98 -8.80 -15.77 -4.55
C VAL A 98 -8.52 -15.81 -6.04
N LYS A 99 -8.06 -16.95 -6.55
CA LYS A 99 -7.89 -17.21 -7.99
C LYS A 99 -9.22 -17.16 -8.74
N LYS A 100 -10.31 -17.65 -8.14
CA LYS A 100 -11.67 -17.63 -8.71
C LYS A 100 -12.42 -16.31 -8.48
N CYS A 101 -11.99 -15.49 -7.52
CA CYS A 101 -12.60 -14.20 -7.21
C CYS A 101 -12.32 -13.16 -8.31
N GLU A 102 -13.35 -12.83 -9.10
CA GLU A 102 -13.24 -11.88 -10.22
C GLU A 102 -12.76 -10.48 -9.78
N ARG A 103 -13.30 -9.94 -8.68
CA ARG A 103 -12.84 -8.66 -8.11
C ARG A 103 -11.38 -8.73 -7.71
N CYS A 104 -10.93 -9.86 -7.17
CA CYS A 104 -9.54 -10.06 -6.78
C CYS A 104 -8.62 -10.18 -7.99
N GLN A 105 -9.07 -10.82 -9.08
CA GLN A 105 -8.31 -10.97 -10.33
C GLN A 105 -8.23 -9.66 -11.13
N LYS A 106 -9.34 -8.90 -11.26
CA LYS A 106 -9.37 -7.61 -11.97
C LYS A 106 -8.45 -6.56 -11.33
N HIS A 107 -8.34 -6.57 -10.01
CA HIS A 107 -7.47 -5.68 -9.26
C HIS A 107 -6.16 -6.36 -8.83
N ALA A 108 -5.90 -7.58 -9.31
CA ALA A 108 -4.61 -8.22 -9.11
C ALA A 108 -3.57 -7.48 -9.95
N HIS A 109 -2.38 -7.28 -9.38
CA HIS A 109 -1.27 -6.76 -10.17
C HIS A 109 -0.96 -7.70 -11.32
N MET A 110 -0.89 -7.15 -12.54
CA MET A 110 -0.38 -7.83 -13.72
C MET A 110 0.96 -8.49 -13.36
N VAL A 111 1.03 -9.81 -13.52
CA VAL A 111 2.27 -10.57 -13.33
C VAL A 111 3.32 -9.93 -14.24
N ARG A 112 4.45 -9.51 -13.67
CA ARG A 112 5.60 -9.05 -14.43
C ARG A 112 5.96 -10.16 -15.41
N LYS A 113 5.64 -9.98 -16.69
CA LYS A 113 6.30 -10.73 -17.75
C LYS A 113 7.81 -10.53 -17.55
N PRO A 114 8.65 -11.56 -17.79
CA PRO A 114 10.09 -11.36 -17.75
C PRO A 114 10.43 -10.17 -18.66
N PRO A 115 11.40 -9.32 -18.26
CA PRO A 115 11.84 -8.21 -19.09
C PRO A 115 12.30 -8.78 -20.43
N GLU A 116 11.64 -8.37 -21.50
CA GLU A 116 12.06 -8.68 -22.85
C GLU A 116 13.20 -7.74 -23.23
N MET A 117 14.23 -8.26 -23.90
CA MET A 117 15.39 -7.47 -24.29
C MET A 117 14.96 -6.44 -25.35
N LEU A 118 15.11 -5.15 -25.03
CA LEU A 118 14.84 -4.08 -26.00
C LEU A 118 15.86 -4.16 -27.13
N THR A 119 15.38 -4.14 -28.37
CA THR A 119 16.24 -4.01 -29.55
C THR A 119 16.57 -2.55 -29.80
N SER A 120 17.85 -2.25 -30.05
CA SER A 120 18.27 -0.91 -30.47
C SER A 120 17.74 -0.62 -31.87
N VAL A 121 17.14 0.56 -32.05
CA VAL A 121 16.78 1.07 -33.38
C VAL A 121 18.05 1.61 -34.04
N ASN A 122 18.48 0.96 -35.12
CA ASN A 122 19.63 1.39 -35.92
C ASN A 122 19.12 2.07 -37.20
N SER A 123 19.34 3.38 -37.33
CA SER A 123 19.11 4.09 -38.59
C SER A 123 20.38 4.05 -39.44
N PRO A 124 20.33 3.75 -40.76
CA PRO A 124 21.52 3.65 -41.59
C PRO A 124 22.02 5.00 -42.14
N ILE A 125 21.14 6.00 -42.21
CA ILE A 125 21.44 7.34 -42.75
C ILE A 125 20.67 8.43 -41.96
N PRO A 126 21.11 9.70 -42.01
CA PRO A 126 20.39 10.81 -41.38
C PRO A 126 18.94 10.92 -41.86
N PHE A 127 18.03 11.28 -40.96
CA PHE A 127 16.62 11.61 -41.20
C PHE A 127 15.70 10.48 -41.69
N VAL A 128 16.16 9.21 -41.71
CA VAL A 128 15.29 8.06 -42.03
C VAL A 128 14.42 7.63 -40.86
N ILE A 129 15.00 7.56 -39.67
CA ILE A 129 14.25 7.33 -38.43
C ILE A 129 14.55 8.50 -37.51
N TRP A 130 13.49 9.21 -37.14
CA TRP A 130 13.51 10.27 -36.15
C TRP A 130 12.31 10.10 -35.24
N ASP A 131 12.38 10.68 -34.05
CA ASP A 131 11.29 10.66 -33.08
C ASP A 131 10.96 12.07 -32.63
N MET A 132 9.73 12.28 -32.18
CA MET A 132 9.23 13.56 -31.71
C MET A 132 8.52 13.39 -30.38
N ASP A 133 8.91 14.18 -29.40
CA ASP A 133 8.30 14.17 -28.07
C ASP A 133 7.98 15.58 -27.59
N VAL A 134 7.04 15.68 -26.65
CA VAL A 134 6.66 16.93 -26.00
C VAL A 134 6.83 16.80 -24.50
N PHE A 135 7.75 17.58 -23.95
CA PHE A 135 8.00 17.62 -22.52
C PHE A 135 7.23 18.76 -21.85
N GLY A 136 6.74 18.51 -20.63
CA GLY A 136 6.15 19.52 -19.75
C GLY A 136 4.82 19.07 -19.11
N PRO A 137 4.14 19.99 -18.41
CA PRO A 137 4.41 21.43 -18.31
C PRO A 137 5.57 21.77 -17.35
N PHE A 138 6.44 22.68 -17.77
CA PHE A 138 7.50 23.29 -16.97
C PHE A 138 7.04 24.60 -16.31
N LEU A 139 7.91 25.20 -15.49
CA LEU A 139 7.73 26.56 -15.02
C LEU A 139 7.53 27.51 -16.21
N VAL A 140 6.56 28.40 -16.08
CA VAL A 140 6.15 29.29 -17.17
C VAL A 140 7.28 30.28 -17.47
N ALA A 141 7.82 30.20 -18.68
CA ALA A 141 8.81 31.14 -19.20
C ALA A 141 8.12 32.33 -19.88
N SER A 142 8.93 33.18 -20.53
CA SER A 142 8.43 34.29 -21.33
C SER A 142 7.38 33.83 -22.36
N ALA A 143 6.38 34.69 -22.60
CA ALA A 143 5.25 34.42 -23.50
C ALA A 143 4.44 33.15 -23.17
N GLN A 144 4.31 32.82 -21.87
CA GLN A 144 3.51 31.67 -21.40
C GLN A 144 4.01 30.31 -21.89
N ARG A 145 5.28 30.24 -22.35
CA ARG A 145 5.89 28.99 -22.83
C ARG A 145 6.17 28.07 -21.65
N LYS A 146 5.62 26.87 -21.71
CA LYS A 146 5.71 25.87 -20.63
C LYS A 146 5.89 24.44 -21.14
N PHE A 147 5.95 24.24 -22.45
CA PHE A 147 6.23 22.95 -23.06
C PHE A 147 7.46 23.06 -23.95
N LEU A 148 8.11 21.93 -24.20
CA LEU A 148 9.22 21.82 -25.13
C LEU A 148 8.88 20.71 -26.13
N ILE A 149 8.75 21.05 -27.41
CA ILE A 149 8.71 20.04 -28.47
C ILE A 149 10.15 19.73 -28.88
N VAL A 150 10.47 18.45 -29.05
CA VAL A 150 11.81 17.97 -29.37
C VAL A 150 11.69 16.97 -30.51
N VAL A 151 12.54 17.10 -31.52
CA VAL A 151 12.77 16.07 -32.56
C VAL A 151 14.21 15.58 -32.45
N ILE A 152 14.39 14.26 -32.52
CA ILE A 152 15.69 13.61 -32.45
C ILE A 152 15.88 12.75 -33.68
N ASP A 153 16.94 12.99 -34.44
CA ASP A 153 17.38 12.08 -35.50
C ASP A 153 18.15 10.89 -34.90
N TYR A 154 17.70 9.66 -35.15
CA TYR A 154 18.31 8.49 -34.51
C TYR A 154 19.72 8.18 -35.02
N PHE A 155 20.09 8.61 -36.23
CA PHE A 155 21.41 8.39 -36.81
C PHE A 155 22.45 9.36 -36.24
N THR A 156 22.25 10.65 -36.46
CA THR A 156 23.20 11.71 -36.04
C THR A 156 23.12 12.04 -34.56
N LYS A 157 22.04 11.63 -33.88
CA LYS A 157 21.66 12.11 -32.54
C LYS A 157 21.49 13.63 -32.49
N TRP A 158 21.24 14.26 -33.63
CA TRP A 158 20.94 15.68 -33.71
C TRP A 158 19.56 15.96 -33.11
N ILE A 159 19.46 17.06 -32.35
CA ILE A 159 18.28 17.44 -31.59
C ILE A 159 17.84 18.83 -32.02
N GLU A 160 16.58 18.95 -32.44
CA GLU A 160 15.90 20.24 -32.55
C GLU A 160 14.92 20.36 -31.40
N ALA A 161 14.88 21.52 -30.73
CA ALA A 161 13.95 21.76 -29.64
C ALA A 161 13.37 23.17 -29.71
N LYS A 162 12.05 23.30 -29.51
CA LYS A 162 11.35 24.58 -29.56
C LYS A 162 10.39 24.74 -28.38
N PRO A 163 10.40 25.90 -27.69
CA PRO A 163 9.50 26.12 -26.57
C PRO A 163 8.09 26.49 -27.06
N LEU A 164 7.06 25.88 -26.48
CA LEU A 164 5.65 26.07 -26.81
C LEU A 164 4.84 26.57 -25.61
N ALA A 165 3.86 27.43 -25.88
CA ALA A 165 2.89 27.89 -24.86
C ALA A 165 1.69 26.93 -24.72
N LYS A 166 1.29 26.29 -25.82
CA LYS A 166 0.19 25.33 -25.89
C LYS A 166 0.62 24.16 -26.79
N ILE A 167 0.02 22.99 -26.62
CA ILE A 167 0.27 21.86 -27.53
C ILE A 167 -0.86 21.89 -28.56
N ILE A 168 -0.62 22.50 -29.71
CA ILE A 168 -1.60 22.63 -30.80
C ILE A 168 -1.01 22.15 -32.12
N THR A 169 -1.82 21.52 -32.96
CA THR A 169 -1.40 20.96 -34.25
C THR A 169 -0.68 21.97 -35.14
N LYS A 170 -1.16 23.22 -35.17
CA LYS A 170 -0.52 24.31 -35.94
C LYS A 170 0.93 24.57 -35.53
N GLN A 171 1.25 24.45 -34.23
CA GLN A 171 2.61 24.68 -33.74
C GLN A 171 3.53 23.50 -34.03
N VAL A 172 2.99 22.27 -34.01
CA VAL A 172 3.72 21.07 -34.42
C VAL A 172 4.05 21.12 -35.92
N LEU A 173 3.07 21.51 -36.75
CA LEU A 173 3.26 21.67 -38.20
C LEU A 173 4.21 22.82 -38.57
N GLN A 174 4.39 23.82 -37.70
CA GLN A 174 5.37 24.90 -37.90
C GLN A 174 6.75 24.52 -37.35
N PHE A 175 6.85 23.39 -36.66
CA PHE A 175 8.11 22.89 -36.13
C PHE A 175 8.75 21.87 -37.07
N LEU A 176 7.94 21.05 -37.74
CA LEU A 176 8.32 20.28 -38.91
C LEU A 176 8.58 21.21 -40.11
#